data_AF-A0A367W1K2-F1
#
_entry.id   AF-A0A367W1K2-F1
#
_cell.length_a   1.000
_cell.length_b   1.000
_cell.length_c   1.000
_cell.angle_alpha   90.00
_cell.angle_beta   90.00
_cell.angle_gamma   90.00
#
_symmetry.space_group_name_H-M   'P 1'
#
loop_
_entity.id
_entity.type
_entity.pdbx_description
1 polymer ?
#
loop_
_entity_poly.entity_id
_entity_poly.type
_entity_poly.pdbx_seq_one_letter_code
_entity_poly.pdbx_strand_id
1 'polypeptide(L)'
;MVQHSLGPVAVGDQFKLATPNGPVFEVVKIRQMAPVDHALITKVRDTKSPTLISVTTLLNRDFYIPVAPENRQMPDSDGILRGI
;
A
#
# COMPACT_ATOMS: atom_id res chain seq x y z
N MET A 1 2.06 -3.21 -19.88
CA MET A 1 2.76 -2.11 -19.19
C MET A 1 2.29 -2.10 -17.75
N VAL A 2 3.19 -2.05 -16.77
CA VAL A 2 2.79 -1.95 -15.35
C VAL A 2 2.34 -0.52 -15.11
N GLN A 3 1.10 -0.32 -14.69
CA GLN A 3 0.62 1.01 -14.35
C GLN A 3 1.20 1.40 -12.99
N HIS A 4 1.99 2.48 -12.99
CA HIS A 4 2.68 2.98 -11.80
C HIS A 4 1.79 3.88 -10.93
N SER A 5 0.73 4.46 -11.51
CA SER A 5 -0.23 5.29 -10.80
C SER A 5 -1.61 5.24 -11.44
N LEU A 6 -2.64 5.38 -10.62
CA LEU A 6 -4.03 5.51 -11.03
C LEU A 6 -4.69 6.60 -10.19
N GLY A 7 -4.88 7.76 -10.82
CA GLY A 7 -5.37 8.95 -10.12
C GLY A 7 -4.43 9.31 -8.95
N PRO A 8 -4.96 9.48 -7.73
CA PRO A 8 -4.16 9.84 -6.55
C PRO A 8 -3.43 8.66 -5.88
N VAL A 9 -3.53 7.43 -6.41
CA VAL A 9 -2.85 6.25 -5.85
C VAL A 9 -1.71 5.84 -6.76
N ALA A 10 -0.50 5.71 -6.22
CA ALA A 10 0.68 5.22 -6.91
C ALA A 10 1.27 3.96 -6.24
N VAL A 11 2.03 3.19 -7.02
CA VAL A 11 2.87 2.12 -6.47
C VAL A 11 3.91 2.75 -5.53
N GLY A 12 4.05 2.19 -4.33
CA GLY A 12 4.88 2.72 -3.24
C GLY A 12 4.14 3.66 -2.28
N ASP A 13 2.90 4.04 -2.57
CA ASP A 13 2.10 4.80 -1.62
C ASP A 13 1.72 3.93 -0.42
N GLN A 14 1.71 4.55 0.75
CA GLN A 14 1.36 3.90 1.99
C GLN A 14 0.05 4.44 2.53
N PHE A 15 -0.78 3.53 3.05
CA PHE A 15 -2.07 3.81 3.63
C PHE A 15 -2.18 3.13 4.98
N LYS A 16 -2.55 3.89 6.01
CA LYS A 16 -2.84 3.37 7.34
C LYS A 16 -4.32 3.02 7.41
N LEU A 17 -4.67 1.86 7.95
CA LEU A 17 -6.07 1.56 8.27
C LEU A 17 -6.61 2.61 9.27
N ALA A 18 -7.82 3.13 9.05
CA ALA A 18 -8.46 4.21 9.82
C ALA A 18 -8.93 3.76 11.22
N THR A 19 -8.03 3.11 11.96
CA THR A 19 -8.19 2.69 13.35
C THR A 19 -7.01 3.23 14.16
N PRO A 20 -7.15 3.44 15.49
CA PRO A 20 -6.11 4.08 16.31
C PRO A 20 -4.71 3.48 16.13
N ASN A 21 -4.61 2.14 16.11
CA ASN A 21 -3.38 1.38 15.89
C ASN A 21 -3.40 0.58 14.59
N GLY A 22 -4.08 1.11 13.57
CA GLY A 22 -4.25 0.45 12.29
C GLY A 22 -2.91 0.13 11.62
N PRO A 23 -2.77 -1.07 11.03
CA PRO A 23 -1.57 -1.41 10.27
C PRO A 23 -1.40 -0.49 9.05
N VAL A 24 -0.15 -0.30 8.65
CA VAL A 24 0.21 0.42 7.42
C VAL A 24 0.42 -0.58 6.31
N PHE A 25 -0.17 -0.30 5.16
CA PHE A 25 -0.04 -1.06 3.94
C PHE A 25 0.63 -0.22 2.87
N GLU A 26 1.40 -0.87 2.00
CA GLU A 26 2.03 -0.28 0.83
C GLU A 26 1.38 -0.83 -0.45
N VAL A 27 1.11 0.04 -1.41
CA VAL A 27 0.66 -0.35 -2.75
C VAL A 27 1.84 -0.95 -3.51
N VAL A 28 1.80 -2.26 -3.76
CA VAL A 28 2.87 -2.96 -4.49
C VAL A 28 2.59 -3.07 -5.98
N LYS A 29 1.32 -3.00 -6.40
CA LYS A 29 0.93 -3.08 -7.81
C LYS A 29 -0.44 -2.47 -8.02
N ILE A 30 -0.68 -1.88 -9.20
CA ILE A 30 -2.01 -1.48 -9.65
C ILE A 30 -2.41 -2.38 -10.84
N ARG A 31 -3.66 -2.84 -10.82
CA ARG A 31 -4.25 -3.69 -11.87
C ARG A 31 -5.52 -3.03 -12.40
N GLN A 32 -5.55 -2.81 -13.71
CA GLN A 32 -6.76 -2.39 -14.39
C GLN A 32 -7.72 -3.59 -14.49
N MET A 33 -8.92 -3.45 -13.95
CA MET A 33 -9.93 -4.51 -13.92
C MET A 33 -11.32 -3.90 -14.09
N ALA A 34 -12.21 -4.56 -14.82
CA ALA A 34 -13.59 -4.10 -14.95
C ALA A 34 -14.46 -4.70 -13.82
N PRO A 35 -15.41 -3.93 -13.23
CA PRO A 35 -15.75 -2.54 -13.55
C PRO A 35 -14.91 -1.49 -12.79
N VAL A 36 -14.07 -1.90 -11.84
CA VAL A 36 -13.26 -0.99 -11.01
C VAL A 36 -11.83 -1.48 -10.92
N ASP A 37 -10.88 -0.57 -10.99
CA ASP A 37 -9.47 -0.86 -10.85
C ASP A 37 -9.08 -1.21 -9.41
N HIS A 38 -8.07 -2.06 -9.28
CA HIS A 38 -7.64 -2.59 -8.00
C HIS A 38 -6.16 -2.31 -7.74
N ALA A 39 -5.86 -2.00 -6.49
CA ALA A 39 -4.51 -1.96 -5.96
C ALA A 39 -4.25 -3.27 -5.21
N LEU A 40 -3.09 -3.86 -5.47
CA LEU A 40 -2.53 -4.89 -4.62
C LEU A 40 -1.73 -4.18 -3.53
N ILE A 41 -2.12 -4.37 -2.28
CA ILE A 41 -1.48 -3.78 -1.11
C ILE A 41 -0.87 -4.87 -0.24
N THR A 42 0.23 -4.58 0.45
CA THR A 42 0.83 -5.50 1.43
C THR A 42 1.12 -4.77 2.72
N LYS A 43 1.05 -5.44 3.87
CA LYS A 43 1.37 -4.80 5.14
C LYS A 43 2.86 -4.52 5.18
N VAL A 44 3.26 -3.29 5.49
CA VAL A 44 4.68 -2.87 5.41
C VAL A 44 5.57 -3.76 6.29
N ARG A 45 5.11 -4.10 7.50
CA ARG A 45 5.83 -4.98 8.44
C ARG A 45 5.63 -6.47 8.21
N ASP A 46 4.77 -6.85 7.26
CA ASP A 46 4.48 -8.25 6.97
C ASP A 46 4.07 -8.42 5.51
N THR A 47 5.08 -8.59 4.66
CA THR A 47 4.90 -8.65 3.21
C THR A 47 4.33 -9.98 2.70
N LYS A 48 4.05 -10.94 3.61
CA LYS A 48 3.74 -12.34 3.27
C LYS A 48 2.36 -12.54 2.66
N SER A 49 1.45 -11.57 2.74
CA SER A 49 0.07 -11.73 2.28
C SER A 49 -0.46 -10.47 1.60
N PRO A 50 -0.19 -10.30 0.29
CA PRO A 50 -0.72 -9.18 -0.45
C PRO A 50 -2.24 -9.33 -0.60
N THR A 51 -2.96 -8.24 -0.37
CA THR A 51 -4.42 -8.15 -0.47
C THR A 51 -4.78 -7.31 -1.68
N LEU A 52 -5.76 -7.76 -2.46
CA LEU A 52 -6.29 -6.98 -3.58
C LEU A 52 -7.49 -6.17 -3.09
N ILE A 53 -7.46 -4.86 -3.31
CA ILE A 53 -8.50 -3.94 -2.88
C ILE A 53 -8.83 -2.94 -3.99
N SER A 54 -10.09 -2.51 -4.08
CA SER A 54 -10.45 -1.48 -5.07
C SER A 54 -9.71 -0.16 -4.76
N VAL A 55 -9.29 0.56 -5.80
CA VAL A 55 -8.64 1.87 -5.64
C VAL A 55 -9.59 2.86 -4.94
N THR A 56 -10.90 2.78 -5.21
CA THR A 56 -11.90 3.63 -4.56
C THR A 56 -11.97 3.41 -3.04
N THR A 57 -11.77 2.18 -2.56
CA THR A 57 -11.74 1.88 -1.13
C THR A 57 -10.50 2.46 -0.45
N LEU A 58 -9.34 2.46 -1.12
CA LEU A 58 -8.12 3.10 -0.60
C LEU A 58 -8.26 4.61 -0.44
N LEU A 59 -9.11 5.24 -1.24
CA LEU A 59 -9.38 6.67 -1.18
C LEU A 59 -10.49 7.04 -0.20
N ASN A 60 -11.16 6.05 0.39
CA ASN A 60 -12.14 6.28 1.43
C ASN A 60 -11.45 6.45 2.79
N ARG A 61 -11.52 7.66 3.35
CA ARG A 61 -10.91 8.05 4.63
C ARG A 61 -11.51 7.34 5.85
N ASP A 62 -12.70 6.76 5.72
CA ASP A 62 -13.32 5.94 6.77
C ASP A 62 -12.63 4.57 6.90
N PHE A 63 -11.91 4.13 5.86
CA PHE A 63 -11.19 2.85 5.84
C PHE A 63 -9.67 3.05 5.85
N TYR A 64 -9.15 3.98 5.05
CA TYR A 64 -7.72 4.18 4.84
C TYR A 64 -7.34 5.67 4.87
N ILE A 65 -6.24 5.96 5.57
CA ILE A 65 -5.66 7.28 5.69
C ILE A 65 -4.32 7.27 4.96
N PRO A 66 -4.09 8.13 3.96
CA PRO A 66 -2.81 8.20 3.26
C PRO A 66 -1.70 8.59 4.25
N VAL A 67 -0.57 7.89 4.17
CA VAL A 67 0.61 8.17 4.98
C VAL A 67 1.50 9.13 4.21
N ALA A 68 1.76 10.29 4.81
CA ALA A 68 2.63 11.29 4.21
C ALA A 68 4.07 10.73 4.04
N PRO A 69 4.81 11.17 3.00
CA PRO A 69 6.15 10.65 2.69
C PRO A 69 7.10 10.64 3.89
N GLU A 70 7.08 11.67 4.73
CA GLU A 70 7.92 11.78 5.93
C GLU A 70 7.57 10.76 7.03
N ASN A 71 6.38 10.16 6.99
CA ASN A 71 5.88 9.19 7.96
C ASN A 71 5.83 7.77 7.40
N ARG A 72 6.34 7.55 6.18
CA ARG A 72 6.35 6.23 5.55
C ARG A 72 7.15 5.27 6.41
N GLN A 73 6.54 4.13 6.70
CA GLN A 73 7.20 3.05 7.40
C GLN A 73 8.15 2.36 6.43
N MET A 74 9.36 2.07 6.89
CA MET A 74 10.22 1.16 6.14
C MET A 74 9.72 -0.27 6.41
N PRO A 75 9.74 -1.16 5.40
CA PRO A 75 9.61 -2.57 5.68
C PRO A 75 10.67 -2.95 6.72
N ASP A 76 10.34 -3.87 7.62
CA ASP A 76 11.30 -4.40 8.59
C ASP A 76 12.50 -4.95 7.79
N SER A 77 13.57 -4.15 7.73
CA SER A 77 14.87 -4.67 7.31
C SER A 77 15.28 -5.59 8.44
N ASP A 78 15.21 -6.90 8.20
CA ASP A 78 15.51 -7.98 9.15
C ASP A 78 16.98 -7.99 9.64
N GLY A 79 17.67 -6.85 9.68
CA GLY A 79 19.07 -6.72 10.10
C GLY A 79 20.07 -7.47 9.23
N ILE A 80 19.63 -8.17 8.17
CA ILE A 80 20.53 -8.88 7.28
C ILE A 80 21.16 -7.84 6.35
N LEU A 81 22.27 -7.28 6.81
CA LEU A 81 23.35 -6.80 5.97
C LEU A 81 23.74 -7.96 5.05
N ARG A 82 23.15 -8.02 3.85
CA ARG A 82 23.72 -8.80 2.76
C ARG A 82 24.97 -8.05 2.34
N GLY A 83 26.06 -8.36 3.06
CA GLY A 83 27.40 -7.94 2.73
C GLY A 83 27.72 -8.31 1.28
N ILE A 84 28.36 -7.36 0.63
CA ILE A 84 29.03 -7.43 -0.67
C ILE A 84 29.86 -8.71 -0.86
#